data_AF-A0A2R4WGL7-F1
#
_entry.id   AF-A0A2R4WGL7-F1
#
_cell.length_a   1.000
_cell.length_b   1.000
_cell.length_c   1.000
_cell.angle_alpha   90.00
_cell.angle_beta   90.00
_cell.angle_gamma   90.00
#
_symmetry.space_group_name_H-M   'P 1'
#
loop_
_entity.id
_entity.type
_entity.pdbx_description
1 polymer ?
#
loop_
_entity_poly.entity_id
_entity_poly.type
_entity_poly.pdbx_seq_one_letter_code
_entity_poly.pdbx_strand_id
1 'polypeptide(L)' 'MAKIAKRAGPRPYRSLGTTSDGVVILTPKVAPTHFKAGEIRRIIARLKREEADREAREATAQARAPSSPKKA' A
#
# COMPACT_ATOMS: atom_id res chain seq x y z
N MET A 1 -24.34 47.37 -11.32
CA MET A 1 -23.22 46.40 -11.41
C MET A 1 -23.57 45.15 -10.62
N ALA A 2 -23.87 44.03 -11.28
CA ALA A 2 -24.21 42.78 -10.61
C ALA A 2 -22.93 42.00 -10.24
N LYS A 3 -22.70 41.73 -8.95
CA LYS A 3 -21.62 40.87 -8.48
C LYS A 3 -21.96 39.41 -8.78
N ILE A 4 -21.31 38.84 -9.79
CA ILE A 4 -21.40 37.41 -10.10
C ILE A 4 -20.67 36.64 -8.99
N ALA A 5 -21.42 36.07 -8.05
CA ALA A 5 -20.89 35.14 -7.08
C ALA A 5 -20.47 33.85 -7.82
N LYS A 6 -19.17 33.68 -8.08
CA LYS A 6 -18.61 32.41 -8.55
C LYS A 6 -18.95 31.35 -7.50
N ARG A 7 -19.93 30.48 -7.79
CA ARG A 7 -20.20 29.27 -7.01
C ARG A 7 -18.91 28.46 -6.99
N ALA A 8 -18.20 28.51 -5.87
CA ALA A 8 -17.05 27.66 -5.63
C ALA A 8 -17.58 26.23 -5.54
N GLY A 9 -17.33 25.42 -6.58
CA GLY A 9 -17.53 23.98 -6.48
C GLY A 9 -16.74 23.40 -5.29
N PRO A 10 -17.10 22.20 -4.82
CA PRO A 10 -16.42 21.58 -3.70
C PRO A 10 -14.91 21.49 -4.01
N ARG A 11 -14.09 22.21 -3.22
CA ARG A 11 -12.63 22.17 -3.35
C ARG A 11 -12.12 20.89 -2.67
N PRO A 12 -11.65 19.88 -3.43
CA PRO A 12 -11.30 18.57 -2.87
C PRO A 12 -9.97 18.58 -2.10
N TYR A 13 -9.18 19.63 -2.28
CA TYR A 13 -7.87 19.82 -1.67
C TYR A 13 -7.82 21.09 -0.81
N ARG A 14 -6.94 21.10 0.19
CA ARG A 14 -6.55 22.28 0.98
C ARG A 14 -5.04 22.48 0.86
N SER A 15 -4.57 23.73 0.99
CA SER A 15 -3.13 23.99 1.07
C SER A 15 -2.58 23.49 2.41
N LEU A 16 -1.47 22.75 2.35
CA LEU A 16 -0.71 22.31 3.51
C LEU A 16 0.39 23.32 3.86
N GLY A 17 0.90 24.03 2.85
CA GLY A 17 1.97 25.01 2.98
C GLY A 17 2.51 25.41 1.61
N THR A 18 3.50 26.30 1.61
CA THR A 18 4.27 26.69 0.42
C THR A 18 5.73 26.46 0.72
N THR A 19 6.45 25.85 -0.21
CA THR A 19 7.91 25.66 -0.10
C THR A 19 8.65 26.98 -0.28
N SER A 20 9.93 27.04 0.10
CA SER A 20 10.75 28.26 0.01
C SER A 20 10.93 28.78 -1.41
N ASP A 21 10.79 27.90 -2.41
CA ASP A 21 10.80 28.17 -3.85
C ASP A 21 9.40 28.51 -4.43
N GLY A 22 8.38 28.63 -3.58
CA GLY A 22 7.04 29.11 -3.96
C GLY A 22 6.07 28.03 -4.43
N VAL A 23 6.39 26.75 -4.28
CA VAL A 23 5.51 25.64 -4.67
C VAL A 23 4.45 25.40 -3.60
N VAL A 24 3.17 25.44 -4.00
CA VAL A 24 2.04 25.19 -3.08
C VAL A 24 1.78 23.70 -2.93
N ILE A 25 1.91 23.19 -1.71
CA ILE A 25 1.59 21.80 -1.38
C ILE A 25 0.11 21.68 -1.11
N LEU A 26 -0.58 20.79 -1.81
CA LEU A 26 -2.00 20.51 -1.64
C LEU A 26 -2.19 19.14 -0.98
N THR A 27 -3.06 19.08 0.03
CA THR A 27 -3.50 17.84 0.66
C THR A 27 -4.99 17.63 0.42
N PRO A 28 -5.45 16.38 0.21
CA PRO A 28 -6.88 16.07 0.18
C PRO A 28 -7.56 16.52 1.46
N LYS A 29 -8.80 17.02 1.36
CA LYS A 29 -9.63 17.33 2.54
C LYS A 29 -10.26 16.10 3.17
N VAL A 30 -10.41 15.05 2.38
CA VAL A 30 -11.05 13.80 2.79
C VAL A 30 -9.98 12.71 2.76
N ALA A 31 -10.03 11.81 3.74
CA ALA A 31 -9.17 10.63 3.74
C ALA A 31 -9.41 9.83 2.45
N PRO A 32 -8.34 9.37 1.77
CA PRO A 32 -8.49 8.55 0.58
C PRO A 32 -9.26 7.27 0.95
N THR A 33 -10.38 7.03 0.25
CA THR A 33 -11.26 5.86 0.47
C THR A 33 -10.92 4.69 -0.44
N HIS A 34 -9.84 4.79 -1.22
CA HIS A 34 -9.47 3.82 -2.26
C HIS A 34 -9.21 2.41 -1.71
N PHE A 35 -8.81 2.29 -0.45
CA PHE A 35 -8.58 1.00 0.19
C PHE A 35 -9.57 0.81 1.31
N LYS A 36 -10.55 -0.08 1.09
CA LYS A 36 -11.42 -0.51 2.19
C LYS A 36 -10.57 -1.34 3.14
N ALA A 37 -10.65 -1.08 4.45
CA ALA A 37 -9.87 -1.82 5.45
C ALA A 37 -10.01 -3.35 5.33
N GLY A 38 -11.18 -3.84 4.88
CA GLY A 38 -11.42 -5.26 4.62
C GLY A 38 -10.64 -5.85 3.43
N GLU A 39 -10.29 -5.04 2.43
CA GLU A 39 -9.45 -5.46 1.29
C GLU A 39 -7.98 -5.56 1.72
N ILE A 40 -7.50 -4.57 2.47
CA ILE A 40 -6.15 -4.61 3.06
C ILE A 40 -5.97 -5.86 3.92
N ARG A 41 -6.92 -6.16 4.82
CA ARG A 41 -6.87 -7.37 5.66
C ARG A 41 -6.84 -8.65 4.84
N ARG A 42 -7.63 -8.72 3.75
CA ARG A 42 -7.64 -9.87 2.84
C ARG A 42 -6.31 -10.06 2.13
N ILE A 43 -5.71 -8.97 1.64
CA ILE A 43 -4.39 -9.01 0.98
C ILE A 43 -3.31 -9.47 1.97
N ILE A 44 -3.29 -8.92 3.18
CA ILE A 44 -2.33 -9.33 4.22
C ILE A 44 -2.51 -10.83 4.56
N ALA A 45 -3.74 -11.30 4.71
CA ALA A 45 -4.01 -12.71 5.00
C ALA A 45 -3.55 -13.63 3.86
N ARG A 46 -3.72 -13.21 2.60
CA ARG A 46 -3.24 -13.94 1.44
C ARG A 46 -1.71 -14.02 1.41
N LEU A 47 -1.03 -12.90 1.61
CA LEU A 47 0.44 -12.84 1.60
C LEU A 47 1.04 -13.75 2.69
N LYS A 48 0.47 -13.75 3.90
CA LYS A 48 0.92 -14.64 4.99
C LYS A 48 0.78 -16.12 4.65
N ARG A 49 -0.29 -16.50 3.94
CA ARG A 49 -0.48 -17.89 3.49
C ARG A 49 0.52 -18.27 2.41
N GLU A 50 0.71 -17.41 1.42
CA GLU A 50 1.69 -17.64 0.35
C GLU A 50 3.11 -17.75 0.89
N GLU A 51 3.45 -16.97 1.91
CA GLU A 51 4.74 -17.04 2.62
C GLU A 51 4.90 -18.36 3.39
N ALA A 52 3.88 -18.77 4.16
CA ALA A 52 3.88 -20.05 4.86
C ALA A 52 3.96 -21.25 3.89
N ASP A 53 3.26 -21.20 2.76
CA ASP A 53 3.30 -22.23 1.73
C ASP A 53 4.68 -22.32 1.06
N ARG A 54 5.36 -21.18 0.90
CA ARG A 54 6.73 -21.11 0.40
C ARG A 54 7.71 -21.74 1.38
N GLU A 55 7.61 -21.38 2.66
CA GLU A 55 8.43 -21.94 3.73
C GLU A 55 8.25 -23.47 3.85
N ALA A 56 7.01 -23.97 3.76
CA ALA A 56 6.73 -25.40 3.76
C ALA A 56 7.34 -26.14 2.56
N ARG A 57 7.35 -25.51 1.38
CA ARG A 57 8.00 -26.06 0.17
C ARG A 57 9.52 -26.08 0.27
N GLU A 58 10.10 -25.04 0.87
CA GLU A 58 11.54 -24.98 1.11
C GLU A 58 11.97 -26.04 2.13
N ALA A 59 11.23 -26.20 3.24
CA ALA A 59 11.49 -27.23 4.24
C ALA A 59 11.38 -28.66 3.66
N THR A 60 10.38 -28.92 2.81
CA THR A 60 10.23 -30.22 2.14
C THR A 60 11.28 -30.47 1.05
N ALA A 61 11.73 -29.43 0.34
CA ALA A 61 12.84 -29.53 -0.60
C ALA A 61 14.18 -29.82 0.11
N GLN A 62 14.39 -29.23 1.29
CA GLN A 62 15.59 -29.44 2.10
C GLN A 62 15.61 -30.82 2.76
N ALA A 63 14.45 -31.35 3.18
CA ALA A 63 14.31 -32.72 3.68
C ALA A 63 14.47 -33.80 2.59
N ARG A 64 14.30 -33.45 1.30
CA ARG A 64 14.45 -34.36 0.16
C ARG A 64 15.87 -34.39 -0.43
N ALA A 65 16.78 -33.54 0.02
CA ALA A 65 18.18 -33.62 -0.40
C ALA A 65 18.82 -34.87 0.25
N PRO A 66 19.25 -35.89 -0.52
CA PRO A 66 19.89 -37.05 0.06
C PRO A 66 21.23 -36.62 0.65
N SER A 67 21.38 -36.75 1.96
CA SER A 67 22.69 -36.74 2.62
C SER A 67 23.53 -37.85 1.98
N SER A 68 24.41 -37.49 1.05
CA SER A 68 25.37 -38.43 0.49
C SER A 68 26.31 -38.86 1.61
N PRO A 69 26.39 -40.16 1.99
CA PRO A 69 27.48 -40.62 2.82
C PRO A 69 28.71 -40.61 1.93
N LYS A 70 29.67 -39.75 2.29
CA LYS A 70 31.02 -39.71 1.74
C LYS A 70 31.66 -41.09 1.91
N LYS A 71 31.81 -41.84 0.82
CA LYS A 71 32.66 -43.04 0.80
C LYS A 71 34.11 -42.60 1.04
N ALA A 72 34.71 -43.08 2.13
CA ALA A 72 36.15 -43.14 2.37
C ALA A 72 36.44 -44.52 2.98
#